data_AF-A0A821HC98-F1
#
_entry.id   AF-A0A821HC98-F1
#
_cell.length_a   1.000
_cell.length_b   1.000
_cell.length_c   1.000
_cell.angle_alpha   90.00
_cell.angle_beta   90.00
_cell.angle_gamma   90.00
#
_symmetry.space_group_name_H-M   'P 1'
#
loop_
_entity.id
_entity.type
_entity.pdbx_description
1 polymer ?
#
loop_
_entity_poly.entity_id
_entity_poly.type
_entity_poly.pdbx_seq_one_letter_code
_entity_poly.pdbx_strand_id
1 'polypeptide(L)' 'VGIHSHLQSPEEIEVRTFHQNIKRRVINETTAITKIYDEELARQQMSQTAAAIMPSSYEASMYTFLYSSLSEFSELLN' A
#
# COMPACT_ATOMS: atom_id res chain seq x y z
N VAL A 1 18.66 12.94 -7.62
CA VAL A 1 18.02 12.70 -6.31
C VAL A 1 17.28 13.98 -5.94
N GLY A 2 15.96 13.99 -6.08
CA GLY A 2 15.15 15.16 -5.72
C GLY A 2 14.96 15.20 -4.21
N ILE A 3 15.37 16.28 -3.56
CA ILE A 3 15.11 16.49 -2.13
C ILE A 3 13.64 16.86 -2.00
N HIS A 4 12.81 15.94 -1.53
CA HIS A 4 11.42 16.21 -1.17
C HIS A 4 11.41 17.06 0.10
N SER A 5 11.46 18.39 -0.06
CA SER A 5 11.57 19.35 1.05
C SER A 5 10.22 19.85 1.57
N HIS A 6 9.12 19.17 1.27
CA HIS A 6 7.80 19.48 1.82
C HIS A 6 7.45 18.48 2.93
N LEU A 7 6.84 18.97 4.01
CA LEU A 7 6.17 18.07 4.94
C LEU A 7 5.07 17.34 4.18
N GLN A 8 5.03 16.02 4.35
CA GLN A 8 3.93 15.21 3.83
C GLN A 8 2.64 15.61 4.53
N SER A 9 1.53 15.65 3.79
CA SER A 9 0.25 15.93 4.40
C SER A 9 -0.16 14.76 5.32
N PRO A 10 -0.95 15.00 6.38
CA PRO A 10 -1.47 13.93 7.23
C PRO A 10 -2.17 12.82 6.43
N GLU A 11 -2.91 13.19 5.39
CA GLU A 11 -3.64 12.27 4.52
C GLU A 11 -2.70 11.40 3.68
N GLU A 12 -1.58 11.96 3.19
CA GLU A 12 -0.56 11.18 2.49
C GLU A 12 0.11 10.15 3.42
N ILE A 13 0.28 10.50 4.69
CA ILE A 13 0.80 9.58 5.71
C ILE A 13 -0.20 8.45 5.94
N GLU A 14 -1.50 8.76 6.08
CA GLU A 14 -2.56 7.76 6.23
C GLU A 14 -2.57 6.75 5.07
N VAL A 15 -2.56 7.24 3.83
CA VAL A 15 -2.53 6.39 2.61
C VAL A 15 -1.25 5.56 2.54
N ARG A 16 -0.10 6.14 2.91
CA ARG A 16 1.17 5.40 2.94
C ARG A 16 1.13 4.28 3.97
N THR A 17 0.62 4.55 5.18
CA THR A 17 0.47 3.54 6.23
C THR A 17 -0.49 2.44 5.80
N PHE A 18 -1.60 2.78 5.16
CA PHE A 18 -2.53 1.80 4.57
C PHE A 18 -1.80 0.85 3.59
N HIS A 19 -1.04 1.39 2.64
CA HIS A 19 -0.29 0.58 1.69
C HIS A 19 0.75 -0.32 2.35
N GLN A 20 1.46 0.18 3.35
CA GLN A 20 2.43 -0.62 4.09
C GLN A 20 1.76 -1.79 4.82
N ASN A 21 0.56 -1.59 5.37
CA ASN A 21 -0.19 -2.65 6.02
C ASN A 21 -0.66 -3.71 5.03
N ILE A 22 -1.24 -3.33 3.89
CA ILE A 22 -1.60 -4.29 2.84
C ILE A 22 -0.38 -5.08 2.40
N LYS A 23 0.72 -4.40 2.04
CA LYS A 23 1.95 -5.06 1.58
C LYS A 23 2.44 -6.10 2.59
N ARG A 24 2.51 -5.70 3.86
CA ARG A 24 2.92 -6.60 4.95
C ARG A 24 2.00 -7.82 5.04
N ARG A 25 0.68 -7.64 4.94
CA ARG A 25 -0.26 -8.77 5.03
C ARG A 25 -0.19 -9.67 3.81
N VAL A 26 -0.08 -9.13 2.60
CA VAL A 26 0.01 -9.93 1.36
C VAL A 26 1.25 -10.82 1.34
N ILE A 27 2.38 -10.37 1.91
CA ILE A 27 3.60 -11.19 2.00
C ILE A 27 3.44 -12.32 3.03
N ASN A 28 2.70 -12.09 4.12
CA ASN A 28 2.65 -12.99 5.27
C ASN A 28 1.39 -13.89 5.31
N GLU A 29 0.38 -13.59 4.50
CA GLU A 29 -0.90 -14.29 4.49
C GLU A 29 -1.19 -14.87 3.11
N THR A 30 -1.87 -16.02 3.08
CA THR A 30 -2.38 -16.63 1.84
C THR A 30 -3.76 -16.09 1.44
N THR A 31 -4.27 -15.10 2.18
CA THR A 31 -5.54 -14.43 1.92
C THR A 31 -5.48 -13.66 0.60
N ALA A 32 -6.54 -13.71 -0.20
CA ALA A 32 -6.63 -12.93 -1.43
C ALA A 32 -6.43 -11.42 -1.17
N ILE A 33 -5.66 -10.74 -2.02
CA ILE A 33 -5.30 -9.32 -1.88
C ILE A 33 -6.55 -8.44 -1.76
N THR A 34 -7.59 -8.72 -2.55
CA THR A 34 -8.86 -7.99 -2.51
C THR A 34 -9.51 -8.07 -1.13
N LYS A 35 -9.50 -9.26 -0.52
CA LYS A 35 -10.03 -9.45 0.83
C LYS A 35 -9.17 -8.75 1.90
N ILE A 36 -7.83 -8.80 1.77
CA ILE A 36 -6.93 -8.03 2.64
C ILE A 36 -7.24 -6.53 2.52
N TYR A 37 -7.42 -6.02 1.30
CA TYR A 37 -7.74 -4.62 1.05
C TYR A 37 -9.05 -4.22 1.74
N ASP A 38 -10.13 -4.97 1.52
CA ASP A 38 -11.44 -4.67 2.11
C ASP A 38 -11.39 -4.71 3.64
N GLU A 39 -10.67 -5.67 4.21
CA GLU A 39 -10.47 -5.77 5.65
C GLU A 39 -9.65 -4.61 6.21
N GLU A 40 -8.56 -4.20 5.55
CA GLU A 40 -7.76 -3.05 5.99
C GLU A 40 -8.54 -1.75 5.86
N LEU A 41 -9.35 -1.61 4.81
CA LEU A 41 -10.20 -0.44 4.60
C LEU A 41 -11.27 -0.35 5.70
N ALA A 42 -11.86 -1.48 6.09
CA ALA A 42 -12.82 -1.54 7.19
C ALA A 42 -12.17 -1.30 8.57
N ARG A 43 -10.89 -1.64 8.75
CA ARG A 43 -10.16 -1.42 10.01
C ARG A 43 -9.73 0.03 10.20
N GLN A 44 -9.40 0.74 9.12
CA GLN A 44 -8.93 2.12 9.24
C GLN A 44 -10.08 3.12 9.29
N GLN A 45 -10.08 3.96 10.33
CA GLN A 45 -10.90 5.16 10.37
C GLN A 45 -10.18 6.29 9.62
N MET A 46 -9.98 6.11 8.31
CA MET A 46 -9.32 7.13 7.49
C MET A 46 -10.15 8.41 7.46
N SER A 47 -9.47 9.55 7.35
CA SER A 47 -10.15 10.82 7.06
C SER A 47 -10.89 10.74 5.71
N GLN A 48 -11.98 11.50 5.55
CA GLN A 48 -12.73 11.50 4.27
C GLN A 48 -11.84 11.93 3.09
N THR A 49 -10.91 12.86 3.33
CA THR A 49 -9.93 13.32 2.34
C THR A 49 -8.98 12.19 1.94
N ALA A 50 -8.44 11.44 2.91
CA ALA A 50 -7.57 10.31 2.61
C ALA A 50 -8.34 9.18 1.91
N ALA A 51 -9.56 8.87 2.33
CA ALA A 51 -10.42 7.88 1.67
C ALA A 51 -10.75 8.27 0.21
N ALA A 52 -10.86 9.56 -0.12
CA ALA A 52 -11.16 10.03 -1.47
C ALA A 52 -9.97 9.86 -2.45
N ILE A 53 -8.74 9.81 -1.94
CA ILE A 53 -7.52 9.65 -2.75
C ILE A 53 -6.97 8.22 -2.71
N MET A 54 -7.68 7.31 -2.04
CA MET A 54 -7.29 5.92 -1.94
C MET A 54 -7.42 5.21 -3.29
N PRO A 55 -6.40 4.45 -3.71
CA PRO A 55 -6.49 3.67 -4.94
C PRO A 55 -7.52 2.55 -4.76
N SER A 56 -8.16 2.18 -5.87
CA SER A 56 -9.07 1.05 -5.92
C SER A 56 -8.37 -0.27 -5.53
N SER A 57 -9.16 -1.28 -5.13
CA SER A 57 -8.63 -2.60 -4.82
C SER A 57 -7.87 -3.25 -5.99
N TYR A 58 -8.25 -2.92 -7.23
CA TYR A 58 -7.54 -3.33 -8.44
C TYR A 58 -6.15 -2.68 -8.55
N GLU A 59 -6.09 -1.36 -8.39
CA GLU A 59 -4.82 -0.61 -8.40
C GLU A 59 -3.89 -1.06 -7.28
N ALA A 60 -4.43 -1.27 -6.07
CA ALA A 60 -3.68 -1.80 -4.94
C ALA A 60 -3.08 -3.20 -5.24
N SER A 61 -3.83 -4.04 -5.93
CA SER A 61 -3.36 -5.37 -6.37
C SER A 61 -2.24 -5.25 -7.40
N MET A 62 -2.39 -4.35 -8.38
CA MET A 62 -1.37 -4.08 -9.40
C MET A 62 -0.06 -3.59 -8.78
N TYR A 63 -0.11 -2.61 -7.87
CA TYR A 63 1.09 -2.14 -7.19
C TYR A 63 1.75 -3.25 -6.39
N THR A 64 0.96 -4.01 -5.63
CA THR A 64 1.52 -5.07 -4.78
C THR A 64 2.20 -6.16 -5.61
N PHE A 65 1.59 -6.59 -6.73
CA PHE A 65 2.17 -7.58 -7.65
C PHE A 65 3.46 -7.10 -8.32
N LEU A 66 3.50 -5.84 -8.78
CA LEU A 66 4.71 -5.26 -9.37
C LEU A 66 5.83 -5.13 -8.35
N TYR A 67 5.50 -4.79 -7.10
CA TYR A 67 6.49 -4.68 -6.03
C TYR A 67 7.03 -6.05 -5.57
N SER A 68 6.20 -7.09 -5.49
CA SER A 68 6.68 -8.45 -5.18
C SER A 68 7.60 -9.00 -6.27
N SER A 69 7.28 -8.73 -7.55
CA SER A 69 8.16 -9.14 -8.65
C SER A 69 9.49 -8.37 -8.61
N LEU A 70 9.49 -7.09 -8.22
CA LEU A 70 10.71 -6.28 -8.13
C LEU A 70 11.59 -6.63 -6.93
N SER A 71 11.02 -7.02 -5.78
CA SER A 71 11.81 -7.44 -4.62
C SER A 71 12.58 -8.74 -4.89
N GLU A 72 11.94 -9.71 -5.56
CA GLU A 72 12.58 -10.97 -5.97
C GLU A 72 13.75 -10.73 -6.94
N PHE A 73 13.61 -9.77 -7.87
CA PHE A 73 14.71 -9.38 -8.76
C PHE A 73 15.87 -8.69 -8.02
N SER A 74 15.61 -7.99 -6.92
CA SER A 74 16.68 -7.33 -6.14
C SER A 74 17.48 -8.30 -5.27
N GLU A 75 16.87 -9.39 -4.82
CA GLU A 75 17.55 -10.46 -4.09
C GLU A 75 18.42 -11.32 -5.02
N LEU A 76 18.08 -11.43 -6.30
CA LEU A 76 18.87 -12.16 -7.31
C LEU A 76 20.12 -11.41 -7.80
N LEU A 77 20.27 -10.12 -7.46
CA LEU A 77 21.37 -9.26 -7.88
C LEU A 77 22.36 -8.92 -6.75
N ASN A 78 22.21 -9.52 -5.57
CA ASN A 78 23.18 -9.51 -4.46
C ASN A 78 23.75 -10.91 -4.22
#